data_AF-A0A397SEA9-F1
#
_entry.id   AF-A0A397SEA9-F1
#
_cell.length_a   1.000
_cell.length_b   1.000
_cell.length_c   1.000
_cell.angle_alpha   90.00
_cell.angle_beta   90.00
_cell.angle_gamma   90.00
#
_symmetry.space_group_name_H-M   'P 1'
#
loop_
_entity.id
_entity.type
_entity.pdbx_description
1 polymer ?
#
loop_
_entity_poly.entity_id
_entity_poly.type
_entity_poly.pdbx_seq_one_letter_code
_entity_poly.pdbx_strand_id
1 'polypeptide(L)' 'MSYAKNGSLRKCLSNIVRFKWQDKLNLLKNIISGLKIIHESDLIHCDLHDGNILISDNY' A
#
# COMPACT_ATOMS: atom_id res chain seq x y z
N MET A 1 9.00 -15.08 0.84
CA MET A 1 8.10 -13.89 0.83
C MET A 1 7.78 -13.55 2.26
N SER A 2 7.90 -12.29 2.67
CA SER A 2 7.44 -11.88 4.00
C SER A 2 5.91 -11.96 4.07
N TYR A 3 5.39 -12.37 5.22
CA TYR A 3 3.95 -12.46 5.43
C TYR A 3 3.40 -11.11 5.91
N ALA A 4 2.55 -10.48 5.10
CA ALA A 4 1.83 -9.27 5.47
C ALA A 4 0.67 -9.62 6.42
N LYS A 5 0.94 -9.65 7.72
CA LYS A 5 -0.01 -10.08 8.76
C LYS A 5 -1.30 -9.26 8.79
N ASN A 6 -1.21 -7.97 8.46
CA ASN A 6 -2.38 -7.08 8.37
C ASN A 6 -3.23 -7.32 7.12
N GLY A 7 -2.71 -8.04 6.13
CA GLY A 7 -3.41 -8.34 4.89
C GLY A 7 -3.46 -7.14 3.95
N SER A 8 -4.58 -6.97 3.24
CA SER A 8 -4.75 -5.92 2.24
C SER A 8 -5.20 -4.58 2.83
N LEU A 9 -4.91 -3.49 2.10
CA LEU A 9 -5.39 -2.14 2.40
C LEU A 9 -6.91 -2.11 2.57
N ARG A 10 -7.65 -2.87 1.73
CA ARG A 10 -9.11 -3.04 1.87
C ARG A 10 -9.52 -3.52 3.26
N LYS A 11 -8.82 -4.51 3.81
CA LYS A 11 -9.09 -5.07 5.14
C LYS A 11 -8.77 -4.08 6.26
N CYS A 12 -7.78 -3.22 6.04
CA CYS A 12 -7.32 -2.23 7.02
C CYS A 12 -8.02 -0.86 6.90
N LEU A 13 -8.94 -0.67 5.94
CA LEU A 13 -9.46 0.65 5.59
C LEU A 13 -10.14 1.36 6.78
N SER A 14 -10.90 0.62 7.59
CA SER A 14 -11.57 1.15 8.80
C SER A 14 -10.58 1.71 9.85
N ASN A 15 -9.39 1.12 9.96
CA ASN A 15 -8.33 1.60 10.84
C ASN A 15 -7.62 2.81 10.21
N ILE A 16 -7.33 2.74 8.91
CA ILE A 16 -6.61 3.80 8.19
C ILE A 16 -7.42 5.10 8.12
N VAL A 17 -8.75 5.02 8.04
CA VAL A 17 -9.61 6.22 8.12
C VAL A 17 -9.37 7.01 9.41
N ARG A 18 -9.03 6.32 10.51
CA ARG A 18 -8.75 6.93 11.83
C ARG A 18 -7.33 7.51 11.95
N PHE A 19 -6.47 7.29 10.96
CA PHE A 19 -5.10 7.77 11.02
C PHE A 19 -5.02 9.28 10.90
N LYS A 20 -3.92 9.84 11.42
CA LYS A 20 -3.56 11.23 11.16
C LYS A 20 -3.30 11.40 9.66
N TRP A 21 -3.53 12.61 9.16
CA TRP A 21 -3.38 12.88 7.73
C TRP A 21 -1.93 12.66 7.26
N GLN A 22 -0.94 12.89 8.13
CA GLN A 22 0.48 12.64 7.82
C GLN A 22 0.75 11.16 7.53
N ASP A 23 0.16 10.26 8.32
CA ASP A 23 0.34 8.81 8.15
C ASP A 23 -0.32 8.34 6.85
N LYS A 24 -1.49 8.91 6.51
CA LYS A 24 -2.17 8.66 5.22
C LYS A 24 -1.31 9.11 4.03
N LEU A 25 -0.64 10.26 4.15
CA LEU A 25 0.29 10.72 3.11
C LEU A 25 1.53 9.83 3.01
N ASN A 26 2.07 9.34 4.14
CA ASN A 26 3.20 8.41 4.12
C ASN A 26 2.81 7.09 3.44
N LEU A 27 1.62 6.56 3.75
CA LEU A 27 1.07 5.39 3.05
C LEU A 27 0.97 5.64 1.53
N LEU A 28 0.45 6.79 1.12
CA LEU A 28 0.35 7.14 -0.29
C LEU A 28 1.72 7.26 -0.97
N LYS A 29 2.70 7.88 -0.31
CA LYS A 29 4.09 7.96 -0.80
C LYS A 29 4.69 6.58 -1.00
N ASN A 30 4.44 5.63 -0.09
CA ASN A 30 4.92 4.26 -0.21
C ASN A 30 4.29 3.54 -1.41
N ILE A 31 2.97 3.70 -1.63
CA ILE A 31 2.28 3.14 -2.80
C ILE A 31 2.87 3.71 -4.10
N ILE A 32 3.04 5.03 -4.17
CA ILE A 32 3.63 5.70 -5.36
C ILE A 32 5.07 5.23 -5.60
N SER A 33 5.87 5.07 -4.55
CA SER A 33 7.24 4.56 -4.65
C SER A 33 7.27 3.14 -5.24
N GLY A 34 6.39 2.25 -4.77
CA GLY A 34 6.26 0.90 -5.32
C GLY A 34 5.87 0.90 -6.80
N LEU A 35 4.90 1.73 -7.20
CA LEU A 35 4.50 1.88 -8.60
C LEU A 35 5.62 2.44 -9.48
N LYS A 36 6.37 3.41 -8.96
CA LYS A 36 7.53 3.96 -9.65
C LYS A 36 8.56 2.89 -9.97
N ILE A 37 8.89 2.00 -9.02
CA ILE A 37 9.81 0.89 -9.24
C ILE A 37 9.31 -0.06 -10.34
N ILE A 38 8.01 -0.36 -10.36
CA ILE A 38 7.40 -1.19 -11.40
C ILE A 38 7.54 -0.52 -12.77
N HIS A 39 7.21 0.77 -12.87
CA HIS A 39 7.30 1.52 -14.12
C HIS A 39 8.74 1.71 -14.61
N GLU A 40 9.71 1.93 -13.70
CA GLU A 40 11.15 1.98 -14.03
C GLU A 40 11.69 0.65 -14.53
N SER A 41 10.95 -0.45 -14.32
CA SER A 41 11.27 -1.78 -14.85
C SER A 41 10.55 -2.07 -16.18
N ASP A 42 9.98 -1.06 -16.84
CA ASP A 42 9.14 -1.17 -18.05
C ASP A 42 7.90 -2.09 -17.87
N LEU A 43 7.41 -2.23 -16.64
CA LEU A 43 6.23 -3.02 -16.29
C LEU A 43 5.05 -2.12 -15.93
N ILE A 44 3.84 -2.66 -16.04
CA ILE A 44 2.59 -2.05 -15.56
C ILE A 44 1.96 -3.00 -14.55
N HIS A 45 1.48 -2.50 -13.42
CA HIS A 45 0.87 -3.35 -12.38
C HIS A 45 -0.40 -4.07 -12.87
N CYS A 46 -1.15 -3.47 -13.80
CA CYS A 46 -2.35 -3.99 -14.48
C CYS A 46 -3.59 -4.27 -13.61
N ASP A 47 -3.45 -4.50 -12.31
CA ASP A 47 -4.56 -4.77 -11.38
C ASP A 47 -4.41 -4.01 -10.05
N LEU A 48 -4.15 -2.70 -10.14
CA LEU A 48 -3.93 -1.87 -8.95
C LEU A 48 -5.26 -1.49 -8.29
N HIS A 49 -5.52 -2.07 -7.12
CA HIS A 49 -6.64 -1.69 -6.26
C HIS A 49 -6.31 -1.96 -4.77
N ASP A 50 -7.11 -1.43 -3.86
CA ASP A 50 -6.97 -1.59 -2.39
C ASP A 50 -6.90 -3.05 -1.91
N GLY A 51 -7.47 -4.00 -2.65
CA GLY A 51 -7.31 -5.44 -2.38
C GLY A 51 -5.91 -6.01 -2.64
N ASN A 52 -5.10 -5.38 -3.50
CA ASN A 52 -3.79 -5.86 -3.94
C ASN A 52 -2.63 -5.05 -3.32
N ILE A 53 -2.94 -4.10 -2.44
CA ILE A 53 -1.96 -3.36 -1.66
C ILE A 53 -1.83 -4.05 -0.31
N LEU A 54 -0.67 -4.64 -0.01
CA LEU A 54 -0.42 -5.33 1.25
C LEU A 54 0.13 -4.38 2.33
N ILE A 55 -0.35 -4.55 3.56
CA ILE A 55 0.05 -3.75 4.72
C ILE A 55 0.93 -4.60 5.65
N SER A 56 2.10 -4.06 6.00
CA SER A 56 3.04 -4.68 6.96
C SER A 56 2.70 -4.28 8.40
N ASP A 57 3.33 -4.94 9.38
CA ASP A 57 3.15 -4.66 10.81
C ASP A 57 3.74 -3.30 11.24
N ASN A 58 4.64 -2.74 10.44
CA ASN A 58 5.22 -1.41 10.65
C ASN A 58 4.58 -0.42 9.68
N TYR A 59 3.71 0.44 10.21
CA TYR A 59 3.21 1.62 9.51
C TYR A 59 4.29 2.69 9.38
#